data_AF-A0A967W5F7-F1
#
_entry.id   AF-A0A967W5F7-F1
#
_cell.length_a   1.000
_cell.length_b   1.000
_cell.length_c   1.000
_cell.angle_alpha   90.00
_cell.angle_beta   90.00
_cell.angle_gamma   90.00
#
_symmetry.space_group_name_H-M   'P 1'
#
loop_
_entity.id
_entity.type
_entity.pdbx_description
1 polymer ?
#
loop_
_entity_poly.entity_id
_entity_poly.type
_entity_poly.pdbx_seq_one_letter_code
_entity_poly.pdbx_strand_id
1 'polypeptide(L)' 'APLAAEERIAVDLELVLAVDTSRSMDYDELLLQREGYAAALEHPAVSSALSLGRLGRAAIM' A
#
# COMPACT_ATOMS: atom_id res chain seq x y z
N ALA A 1 -19.69 -18.43 14.70
CA ALA A 1 -19.82 -17.03 15.17
C ALA A 1 -19.85 -16.13 13.94
N PRO A 2 -20.68 -15.08 13.87
CA PRO A 2 -20.57 -14.14 12.77
C PRO A 2 -19.20 -13.47 12.89
N LEU A 3 -18.42 -13.44 11.81
CA LEU A 3 -17.26 -12.55 11.74
C LEU A 3 -17.80 -11.15 12.01
N ALA A 4 -17.21 -10.45 12.98
CA ALA A 4 -17.54 -9.06 13.24
C ALA A 4 -17.51 -8.31 11.89
N ALA A 5 -18.56 -7.55 11.60
CA ALA A 5 -18.53 -6.65 10.46
C ALA A 5 -17.36 -5.71 10.67
N GLU A 6 -16.32 -5.83 9.84
CA GLU A 6 -15.19 -4.90 9.88
C GLU A 6 -15.76 -3.49 9.71
N GLU A 7 -15.49 -2.64 10.69
CA GLU A 7 -15.89 -1.24 10.64
C GLU A 7 -15.11 -0.60 9.49
N ARG A 8 -15.79 -0.43 8.35
CA ARG A 8 -15.20 0.16 7.15
C ARG A 8 -14.91 1.62 7.44
N ILE A 9 -13.63 1.92 7.71
CA ILE A 9 -13.14 3.28 7.86
C ILE A 9 -13.29 3.97 6.50
N ALA A 10 -14.00 5.10 6.46
CA ALA A 10 -14.09 5.90 5.26
C ALA A 10 -12.69 6.49 4.92
N VAL A 11 -12.24 6.25 3.70
CA VAL A 11 -10.99 6.74 3.13
C VAL A 11 -11.24 7.42 1.79
N ASP A 12 -10.35 8.35 1.41
CA ASP A 12 -10.42 9.01 0.11
C ASP A 12 -9.80 8.15 -1.01
N LEU A 13 -8.87 7.26 -0.65
CA LEU A 13 -8.16 6.36 -1.55
C LEU A 13 -7.90 5.01 -0.88
N GLU A 14 -8.21 3.93 -1.60
CA GLU A 14 -7.75 2.57 -1.28
C GLU A 14 -6.68 2.18 -2.32
N LEU A 15 -5.44 1.99 -1.87
CA LEU A 15 -4.31 1.58 -2.69
C LEU A 15 -3.95 0.13 -2.38
N VAL A 16 -3.95 -0.73 -3.41
CA VAL A 16 -3.59 -2.15 -3.30
C VAL A 16 -2.27 -2.39 -4.03
N LEU A 17 -1.29 -2.96 -3.34
CA LEU A 17 0.01 -3.31 -3.92
C LEU A 17 0.00 -4.75 -4.43
N ALA A 18 -0.21 -4.92 -5.74
CA ALA A 18 -0.08 -6.21 -6.39
C ALA A 18 1.40 -6.52 -6.66
N VAL A 19 2.01 -7.32 -5.78
CA VAL A 19 3.42 -7.73 -5.87
C VAL A 19 3.56 -9.12 -6.49
N ASP A 20 4.65 -9.35 -7.24
CA ASP A 20 4.97 -10.67 -7.77
C ASP A 20 5.64 -11.54 -6.71
N THR A 21 5.10 -12.73 -6.49
CA THR A 21 5.68 -13.76 -5.61
C THR A 21 5.93 -15.07 -6.37
N SER A 22 6.16 -14.98 -7.68
CA SER A 22 6.42 -16.11 -8.56
C SER A 22 7.68 -16.88 -8.17
N ARG A 23 7.74 -18.17 -8.55
CA ARG A 23 8.92 -19.03 -8.29
C ARG A 23 10.16 -18.66 -9.12
N SER A 24 10.01 -17.76 -10.10
CA SER A 24 11.13 -17.25 -10.89
C SER A 24 11.87 -16.10 -10.21
N MET A 25 11.27 -15.47 -9.19
CA MET A 25 11.90 -14.40 -8.42
C MET A 25 13.03 -14.94 -7.57
N ASP A 26 14.22 -14.37 -7.72
CA ASP A 26 15.31 -14.60 -6.79
C ASP A 26 15.24 -13.65 -5.58
N TYR A 27 16.13 -13.87 -4.61
CA TYR A 27 16.14 -13.10 -3.36
C TYR A 27 16.51 -11.63 -3.58
N ASP A 28 17.40 -11.34 -4.52
CA ASP A 28 17.89 -9.98 -4.76
C ASP A 28 16.81 -9.17 -5.50
N GLU A 29 16.10 -9.79 -6.44
CA GLU A 29 14.92 -9.22 -7.10
C GLU A 29 13.79 -8.94 -6.10
N LEU A 30 13.52 -9.87 -5.18
CA LEU A 30 12.58 -9.66 -4.08
C LEU A 30 13.01 -8.46 -3.24
N LEU A 31 14.26 -8.40 -2.81
CA LEU A 31 14.76 -7.30 -1.99
C LEU A 31 14.63 -5.95 -2.73
N LEU A 32 15.04 -5.90 -4.01
CA LEU A 32 14.94 -4.72 -4.85
C LEU A 32 13.48 -4.25 -4.98
N GLN A 33 12.53 -5.16 -5.16
CA GLN A 33 11.12 -4.82 -5.23
C GLN A 33 10.63 -4.21 -3.91
N ARG A 34 11.08 -4.76 -2.77
CA ARG A 34 10.69 -4.29 -1.43
C ARG A 34 11.27 -2.93 -1.09
N GLU A 35 12.53 -2.71 -1.38
CA GLU A 35 13.17 -1.42 -1.24
C GLU A 35 12.50 -0.39 -2.17
N GLY A 36 12.15 -0.79 -3.39
CA GLY A 36 11.48 0.07 -4.36
C GLY A 36 10.12 0.59 -3.90
N TYR A 37 9.22 -0.28 -3.42
CA TYR A 37 7.93 0.19 -2.91
C TYR A 37 8.07 0.97 -1.59
N ALA A 38 9.04 0.62 -0.73
CA ALA A 38 9.26 1.35 0.52
C ALA A 38 9.72 2.78 0.22
N ALA A 39 10.72 2.93 -0.66
CA ALA A 39 11.20 4.23 -1.11
C ALA A 39 10.09 5.06 -1.80
N ALA A 40 9.22 4.41 -2.58
CA ALA A 40 8.09 5.09 -3.21
C ALA A 40 7.09 5.62 -2.17
N LEU A 41 6.75 4.85 -1.15
CA LEU A 41 5.84 5.27 -0.08
C LEU A 41 6.43 6.35 0.83
N GLU A 42 7.76 6.35 1.03
CA GLU A 42 8.49 7.38 1.78
C GLU A 42 8.69 8.67 0.97
N HIS A 43 8.52 8.63 -0.35
CA HIS A 43 8.76 9.78 -1.20
C HIS A 43 7.77 10.93 -0.86
N PRO A 44 8.24 12.17 -0.59
CA PRO A 44 7.38 13.26 -0.12
C PRO A 44 6.18 13.57 -1.03
N ALA A 45 6.35 13.41 -2.35
CA ALA A 45 5.26 13.61 -3.29
C ALA A 45 4.16 12.55 -3.16
N VAL A 46 4.52 11.30 -2.86
CA VAL A 46 3.55 10.20 -2.67
C VAL A 46 2.83 10.41 -1.34
N SER A 47 3.57 10.64 -0.26
CA SER A 47 2.98 10.94 1.06
C SER A 47 2.02 12.14 0.99
N SER A 48 2.42 13.22 0.31
CA SER A 48 1.54 14.38 0.12
C SER A 48 0.27 14.02 -0.66
N ALA A 49 0.40 13.25 -1.75
CA ALA A 49 -0.71 12.85 -2.59
C ALA A 49 -1.75 11.99 -1.83
N LEU A 50 -1.29 11.09 -0.95
CA LEU A 50 -2.15 10.24 -0.12
C LEU A 50 -3.03 11.04 0.86
N SER A 51 -2.73 12.32 1.11
CA SER A 51 -3.48 13.19 2.03
C SER A 51 -4.28 14.31 1.36
N LEU A 52 -4.32 14.39 0.01
CA LEU A 52 -5.03 15.47 -0.70
C LEU A 52 -6.56 15.38 -0.66
N GLY A 53 -7.09 14.23 -0.24
CA GLY A 53 -8.52 13.99 -0.13
C GLY A 53 -9.18 14.77 1.03
N ARG A 54 -10.53 14.80 1.04
CA ARG A 54 -11.29 15.58 2.03
C ARG A 54 -11.18 15.01 3.43
N LEU A 55 -11.01 13.69 3.55
CA LEU A 55 -10.81 13.02 4.83
C LEU A 55 -9.34 13.04 5.24
N GLY A 56 -8.42 13.22 4.27
CA GLY A 56 -6.98 13.14 4.47
C GLY A 56 -6.53 11.71 4.80
N ARG A 57 -7.31 10.70 4.41
CA ARG A 57 -7.11 9.30 4.79
C ARG A 57 -6.96 8.45 3.54
N ALA A 58 -5.89 7.67 3.51
CA ALA A 58 -5.70 6.60 2.54
C ALA A 58 -5.49 5.27 3.25
N ALA A 59 -5.98 4.20 2.65
CA ALA A 59 -5.67 2.83 3.03
C ALA A 59 -4.64 2.25 2.06
N ILE A 60 -3.68 1.51 2.58
CA ILE A 60 -2.69 0.77 1.79
C ILE A 60 -2.78 -0.69 2.24
N MET A 61 -2.93 -1.61 1.27
CA MET A 61 -3.05 -3.06 1.47
C MET A 61 -2.06 -3.84 0.62
#